data_AF-A0A136IW63-F1
#
_entry.id   AF-A0A136IW63-F1
#
_cell.length_a   1.000
_cell.length_b   1.000
_cell.length_c   1.000
_cell.angle_alpha   90.00
_cell.angle_beta   90.00
_cell.angle_gamma   90.00
#
_symmetry.space_group_name_H-M   'P 1'
#
loop_
_entity.id
_entity.type
_entity.pdbx_description
1 polymer ?
#
loop_
_entity_poly.entity_id
_entity_poly.type
_entity_poly.pdbx_seq_one_letter_code
_entity_poly.pdbx_strand_id
1 'polypeptide(L)'
;MNLLPVVETKIQVSVERVHRGHAQDEGHDDVATTPSQDAVLSRITHLRGPPPAVGMLRDCYYRELYNQPLDFQRLSRRSPEMRAEMDRCGQYLDLQNPTNLILLTKALLDQHFGGLQLELPPDRLCPPVPNRHLYILWLKDLLDSTGPLVEERCLETTERELVGMDIGTGASAIYPILGCTERPWKFIATELDESSFNYAQENLARNNLLDRVRLVRRPKPYHEDSAPLVPLDELSVDRVDFTMTNPPFYESQVDMLKRYADKKIPPISVNTGGSNELICKDGEVGFVRQIIEESTRLRNRVQWYTSMLSSPQSVEKLLAELKGRCITNTAATTFNTGGATRRYGLAWSFDNKRPSRGAARGKNDAIAKKIPRGLLSAETEVLLPLGSQKTPEELALKVEKYVAALNLHHWTWDHAKRKGSGFTAEAVWTRSYRRK
;
A
#
# COMPACT_ATOMS: atom_id res chain seq x y z
N MET A 1 -34.86 5.95 -17.49
CA MET A 1 -34.54 6.41 -16.12
C MET A 1 -33.31 5.65 -15.68
N ASN A 2 -32.12 6.25 -15.77
CA ASN A 2 -30.92 5.65 -15.21
C ASN A 2 -30.98 5.87 -13.70
N LEU A 3 -31.31 4.81 -12.95
CA LEU A 3 -31.11 4.79 -11.51
C LEU A 3 -29.61 5.04 -11.28
N LEU A 4 -29.27 6.21 -10.75
CA LEU A 4 -27.93 6.47 -10.23
C LEU A 4 -27.63 5.33 -9.24
N PRO A 5 -26.46 4.67 -9.31
CA PRO A 5 -26.13 3.63 -8.37
C PRO A 5 -26.21 4.22 -6.96
N VAL A 6 -27.10 3.66 -6.15
CA VAL A 6 -27.21 3.98 -4.73
C VAL A 6 -25.85 3.64 -4.13
N VAL A 7 -25.17 4.66 -3.57
CA VAL A 7 -23.84 4.48 -2.99
C VAL A 7 -24.03 3.94 -1.57
N GLU A 8 -24.30 2.64 -1.48
CA GLU A 8 -24.37 1.98 -0.19
C GLU A 8 -23.00 2.07 0.49
N THR A 9 -22.97 2.66 1.68
CA THR A 9 -21.74 2.76 2.46
C THR A 9 -21.97 2.18 3.84
N LYS A 10 -21.07 1.28 4.25
CA LYS A 10 -21.00 0.79 5.62
C LYS A 10 -20.29 1.85 6.47
N ILE A 11 -21.00 2.40 7.45
CA ILE A 11 -20.40 3.27 8.47
C ILE A 11 -19.90 2.39 9.60
N GLN A 12 -18.71 2.67 10.09
CA GLN A 12 -18.14 2.00 11.24
C GLN A 12 -17.56 3.04 12.20
N VAL A 13 -17.96 2.97 13.46
CA VAL A 13 -17.45 3.84 14.51
C VAL A 13 -16.96 2.98 15.67
N SER A 14 -15.71 3.21 16.10
CA SER A 14 -15.13 2.65 17.32
C SER A 14 -14.70 3.78 18.24
N VAL A 15 -14.94 3.63 19.54
CA VAL A 15 -14.47 4.58 20.56
C VAL A 15 -13.28 3.96 21.29
N GLU A 16 -12.09 4.43 20.95
CA GLU A 16 -10.85 4.06 21.64
C GLU A 16 -10.33 5.23 22.48
N ARG A 17 -9.85 4.92 23.68
CA ARG A 17 -9.27 5.93 24.58
C ARG A 17 -7.85 6.26 24.11
N VAL A 18 -7.72 7.29 23.28
CA VAL A 18 -6.41 7.82 22.89
C VAL A 18 -5.84 8.62 24.07
N HIS A 19 -4.84 8.08 24.76
CA HIS A 19 -4.07 8.86 25.74
C HIS A 19 -3.19 9.84 24.96
N ARG A 20 -3.54 11.13 25.01
CA ARG A 20 -2.59 12.20 24.65
C ARG A 20 -1.73 12.45 25.87
N GLY A 21 -0.45 12.04 25.79
CA GLY A 21 0.53 12.36 26.82
C GLY A 21 0.70 13.86 26.96
N HIS A 22 0.17 14.42 28.04
CA HIS A 22 0.73 15.61 28.67
C HIS A 22 1.59 15.13 29.83
N ALA A 23 2.87 15.50 29.79
CA ALA A 23 3.80 15.27 30.88
C ALA A 23 3.30 16.03 32.12
N GLN A 24 3.14 15.32 33.24
CA GLN A 24 3.34 15.83 34.59
C GLN A 24 3.48 14.65 35.57
N ASP A 25 4.47 14.78 36.45
CA ASP A 25 4.82 13.91 37.57
C ASP A 25 3.61 13.61 38.48
N GLU A 26 3.53 12.37 38.97
CA GLU A 26 3.69 12.00 40.40
C GLU A 26 3.19 10.57 40.68
N GLY A 27 3.95 9.81 41.49
CA GLY A 27 3.42 8.90 42.51
C GLY A 27 3.12 7.43 42.15
N HIS A 28 3.75 6.51 42.90
CA HIS A 28 3.65 5.04 42.88
C HIS A 28 2.24 4.42 43.00
N ASP A 29 2.01 3.26 42.36
CA ASP A 29 1.92 1.96 43.05
C ASP A 29 1.78 0.79 42.05
N ASP A 30 2.49 -0.31 42.33
CA ASP A 30 2.66 -1.51 41.52
C ASP A 30 1.42 -2.42 41.48
N VAL A 31 0.89 -2.67 40.28
CA VAL A 31 0.19 -3.93 39.92
C VAL A 31 0.47 -4.27 38.45
N ALA A 32 0.90 -5.51 38.21
CA ALA A 32 1.29 -6.06 36.91
C ALA A 32 0.30 -5.74 35.78
N THR A 33 0.73 -4.87 34.85
CA THR A 33 -0.06 -4.40 33.72
C THR A 33 0.60 -4.80 32.40
N THR A 34 -0.23 -5.23 31.45
CA THR A 34 0.06 -5.37 30.03
C THR A 34 0.84 -4.14 29.54
N PRO A 35 1.95 -4.27 28.78
CA PRO A 35 2.82 -3.14 28.49
C PRO A 35 2.06 -2.04 27.75
N SER A 36 2.10 -0.82 28.31
CA SER A 36 1.45 0.35 27.70
C SER A 36 2.06 0.65 26.33
N GLN A 37 1.27 1.25 25.43
CA GLN A 37 1.77 1.70 24.11
C GLN A 37 3.00 2.62 24.24
N ASP A 38 3.16 3.35 25.34
CA ASP A 38 4.33 4.20 25.61
C ASP A 38 5.58 3.38 25.99
N ALA A 39 5.41 2.23 26.66
CA ALA A 39 6.49 1.26 26.89
C ALA A 39 6.92 0.55 25.58
N VAL A 40 5.99 0.39 24.64
CA VAL A 40 6.26 -0.11 23.29
C VAL A 40 7.00 0.94 22.46
N LEU A 41 6.53 2.18 22.44
CA LEU A 41 7.14 3.29 21.70
C LEU A 41 8.53 3.67 22.24
N SER A 42 8.73 3.64 23.56
CA SER A 42 10.06 3.89 24.16
C SER A 42 11.07 2.76 23.93
N ARG A 43 10.64 1.53 23.60
CA ARG A 43 11.52 0.46 23.09
C ARG A 43 11.81 0.59 21.60
N ILE A 44 10.96 1.27 20.85
CA ILE A 44 11.09 1.49 19.40
C ILE A 44 12.06 2.64 19.07
N THR A 45 12.34 3.57 19.98
CA THR A 45 13.32 4.67 19.77
C THR A 45 14.77 4.21 19.54
N HIS A 46 15.03 2.90 19.60
CA HIS A 46 16.23 2.26 19.09
C HIS A 46 15.90 1.23 18.01
N LEU A 47 15.30 1.65 16.87
CA LEU A 47 15.24 0.90 15.61
C LEU A 47 16.67 0.64 15.08
N ARG A 48 17.39 -0.23 15.78
CA ARG A 48 18.77 -0.61 15.52
C ARG A 48 18.97 -2.13 15.58
N GLY A 49 17.95 -2.90 15.94
CA GLY A 49 17.94 -4.37 15.89
C GLY A 49 17.15 -4.94 14.69
N PRO A 50 17.17 -6.27 14.51
CA PRO A 50 16.37 -6.96 13.48
C PRO A 50 14.86 -6.72 13.70
N PRO A 51 14.02 -6.86 12.66
CA PRO A 51 12.58 -6.70 12.80
C PRO A 51 12.01 -7.69 13.83
N PRO A 52 11.09 -7.26 14.71
CA PRO A 52 10.48 -8.14 15.69
C PRO A 52 9.63 -9.24 15.04
N ALA A 53 9.23 -10.26 15.82
CA ALA A 53 8.30 -11.31 15.37
C ALA A 53 6.93 -10.74 14.96
N VAL A 54 6.10 -11.54 14.29
CA VAL A 54 4.80 -11.11 13.72
C VAL A 54 3.90 -10.45 14.77
N GLY A 55 3.16 -9.40 14.37
CA GLY A 55 2.18 -8.72 15.22
C GLY A 55 2.31 -7.19 15.19
N MET A 56 1.65 -6.51 16.12
CA MET A 56 1.57 -5.04 16.18
C MET A 56 2.95 -4.37 16.23
N LEU A 57 3.90 -4.95 16.97
CA LEU A 57 5.28 -4.43 17.05
C LEU A 57 6.00 -4.43 15.71
N ARG A 58 5.75 -5.46 14.88
CA ARG A 58 6.31 -5.55 13.51
C ARG A 58 5.73 -4.48 12.60
N ASP A 59 4.42 -4.24 12.67
CA ASP A 59 3.81 -3.17 11.89
C ASP A 59 4.29 -1.76 12.32
N CYS A 60 4.47 -1.53 13.62
CA CYS A 60 5.07 -0.28 14.12
C CYS A 60 6.51 -0.10 13.61
N TYR A 61 7.35 -1.14 13.71
CA TYR A 61 8.71 -1.14 13.19
C TYR A 61 8.75 -0.69 11.72
N TYR A 62 7.95 -1.33 10.87
CA TYR A 62 7.94 -1.06 9.44
C TYR A 62 7.39 0.33 9.10
N ARG A 63 6.35 0.80 9.82
CA ARG A 63 5.82 2.16 9.63
C ARG A 63 6.85 3.26 9.92
N GLU A 64 7.83 2.98 10.77
CA GLU A 64 8.84 3.96 11.19
C GLU A 64 10.20 3.79 10.49
N LEU A 65 10.40 2.65 9.82
CA LEU A 65 11.69 2.21 9.27
C LEU A 65 12.43 3.25 8.41
N TYR A 66 11.71 4.04 7.64
CA TYR A 66 12.28 5.04 6.73
C TYR A 66 11.83 6.48 7.03
N ASN A 67 11.45 6.76 8.28
CA ASN A 67 11.16 8.13 8.73
C ASN A 67 12.44 8.97 8.92
N GLN A 68 13.61 8.32 8.88
CA GLN A 68 14.92 8.97 8.94
C GLN A 68 15.73 8.68 7.67
N PRO A 69 16.68 9.55 7.28
CA PRO A 69 17.59 9.30 6.17
C PRO A 69 18.39 8.00 6.36
N LEU A 70 18.77 7.36 5.24
CA LEU A 70 19.58 6.16 5.26
C LEU A 70 21.00 6.46 5.76
N ASP A 71 21.49 5.65 6.69
CA ASP A 71 22.87 5.70 7.18
C ASP A 71 23.73 4.68 6.39
N PHE A 72 24.34 5.14 5.29
CA PHE A 72 25.19 4.29 4.44
C PHE A 72 26.43 3.78 5.17
N GLN A 73 26.99 4.55 6.11
CA GLN A 73 28.13 4.09 6.91
C GLN A 73 27.73 2.90 7.77
N ARG A 74 26.55 2.95 8.38
CA ARG A 74 26.01 1.83 9.15
C ARG A 74 25.70 0.63 8.27
N LEU A 75 25.05 0.85 7.12
CA LEU A 75 24.71 -0.22 6.18
C LEU A 75 25.96 -0.96 5.67
N SER A 76 27.03 -0.22 5.36
CA SER A 76 28.28 -0.84 4.87
C SER A 76 28.99 -1.72 5.90
N ARG A 77 28.76 -1.54 7.22
CA ARG A 77 29.42 -2.38 8.25
C ARG A 77 29.11 -3.88 8.13
N ARG A 78 27.97 -4.23 7.53
CA ARG A 78 27.53 -5.62 7.32
C ARG A 78 27.54 -6.03 5.84
N SER A 79 28.09 -5.21 4.95
CA SER A 79 28.27 -5.54 3.53
C SER A 79 29.70 -5.19 3.13
N PRO A 80 30.63 -6.16 3.17
CA PRO A 80 32.04 -5.95 2.81
C PRO A 80 32.22 -5.34 1.42
N GLU A 81 31.41 -5.76 0.45
CA GLU A 81 31.45 -5.27 -0.93
C GLU A 81 31.01 -3.80 -1.01
N MET A 82 29.91 -3.44 -0.34
CA MET A 82 29.46 -2.05 -0.25
C MET A 82 30.49 -1.18 0.47
N ARG A 83 31.13 -1.71 1.52
CA ARG A 83 32.17 -1.01 2.27
C ARG A 83 33.39 -0.71 1.40
N ALA A 84 33.87 -1.70 0.66
CA ALA A 84 35.01 -1.54 -0.23
C ALA A 84 34.75 -0.47 -1.31
N GLU A 85 33.54 -0.43 -1.86
CA GLU A 85 33.16 0.60 -2.84
C GLU A 85 33.07 1.99 -2.21
N MET A 86 32.47 2.12 -1.02
CA MET A 86 32.42 3.38 -0.30
C MET A 86 33.83 3.90 0.05
N ASP A 87 34.73 3.02 0.48
CA ASP A 87 36.11 3.37 0.79
C ASP A 87 36.85 3.88 -0.46
N ARG A 88 36.57 3.30 -1.64
CA ARG A 88 37.13 3.75 -2.93
C ARG A 88 36.63 5.14 -3.35
N CYS A 89 35.38 5.47 -3.05
CA CYS A 89 34.73 6.72 -3.44
C CYS A 89 34.68 7.79 -2.33
N GLY A 90 35.52 7.69 -1.29
CA GLY A 90 35.62 8.72 -0.25
C GLY A 90 34.46 8.72 0.75
N GLN A 91 34.01 7.54 1.20
CA GLN A 91 32.85 7.32 2.08
C GLN A 91 31.49 7.68 1.45
N TYR A 92 31.43 7.73 0.12
CA TYR A 92 30.21 7.97 -0.65
C TYR A 92 29.88 6.73 -1.50
N LEU A 93 28.58 6.47 -1.72
CA LEU A 93 28.13 5.41 -2.62
C LEU A 93 27.45 6.04 -3.84
N ASP A 94 28.07 5.91 -5.00
CA ASP A 94 27.52 6.42 -6.26
C ASP A 94 26.38 5.52 -6.75
N LEU A 95 25.14 6.05 -6.69
CA LEU A 95 23.93 5.34 -7.12
C LEU A 95 23.67 5.45 -8.63
N GLN A 96 24.51 6.17 -9.38
CA GLN A 96 24.53 6.08 -10.85
C GLN A 96 25.20 4.80 -11.34
N ASN A 97 26.01 4.15 -10.50
CA ASN A 97 26.58 2.84 -10.78
C ASN A 97 25.55 1.74 -10.48
N PRO A 98 25.10 0.94 -11.47
CA PRO A 98 24.12 -0.14 -11.27
C PRO A 98 24.54 -1.15 -10.19
N THR A 99 25.83 -1.48 -10.10
CA THR A 99 26.36 -2.42 -9.11
C THR A 99 26.15 -1.89 -7.70
N ASN A 100 26.40 -0.60 -7.48
CA ASN A 100 26.26 0.05 -6.18
C ASN A 100 24.79 0.14 -5.75
N LEU A 101 23.90 0.35 -6.72
CA LEU A 101 22.46 0.31 -6.48
C LEU A 101 22.00 -1.09 -6.02
N ILE A 102 22.50 -2.15 -6.67
CA ILE A 102 22.23 -3.55 -6.26
C ILE A 102 22.80 -3.82 -4.86
N LEU A 103 24.04 -3.40 -4.58
CA LEU A 103 24.66 -3.55 -3.25
C LEU A 103 23.84 -2.88 -2.15
N LEU A 104 23.39 -1.63 -2.39
CA LEU A 104 22.50 -0.93 -1.46
C LEU A 104 21.19 -1.71 -1.26
N THR A 105 20.56 -2.19 -2.34
CA THR A 105 19.32 -2.98 -2.25
C THR A 105 19.52 -4.25 -1.41
N LYS A 106 20.59 -5.01 -1.66
CA LYS A 106 20.92 -6.22 -0.86
C LYS A 106 21.15 -5.86 0.61
N ALA A 107 21.90 -4.80 0.91
CA ALA A 107 22.17 -4.37 2.28
C ALA A 107 20.91 -3.94 3.03
N LEU A 108 19.98 -3.25 2.36
CA LEU A 108 18.69 -2.87 2.93
C LEU A 108 17.83 -4.10 3.24
N LEU A 109 17.76 -5.06 2.31
CA LEU A 109 16.99 -6.30 2.49
C LEU A 109 17.53 -7.16 3.64
N ASP A 110 18.85 -7.32 3.73
CA ASP A 110 19.49 -8.03 4.85
C ASP A 110 19.19 -7.34 6.19
N GLN A 111 19.46 -6.04 6.30
CA GLN A 111 19.47 -5.40 7.61
C GLN A 111 18.10 -4.95 8.10
N HIS A 112 17.22 -4.53 7.19
CA HIS A 112 15.93 -3.93 7.57
C HIS A 112 14.77 -4.93 7.48
N PHE A 113 14.93 -6.01 6.72
CA PHE A 113 13.86 -6.98 6.49
C PHE A 113 14.21 -8.40 6.98
N GLY A 114 15.18 -8.51 7.88
CA GLY A 114 15.42 -9.76 8.60
C GLY A 114 16.22 -10.79 7.82
N GLY A 115 17.24 -10.35 7.09
CA GLY A 115 18.18 -11.23 6.38
C GLY A 115 17.72 -11.62 4.97
N LEU A 116 16.82 -10.85 4.36
CA LEU A 116 16.35 -11.16 3.01
C LEU A 116 17.49 -11.06 1.99
N GLN A 117 17.53 -12.04 1.10
CA GLN A 117 18.56 -12.16 0.07
C GLN A 117 17.96 -11.94 -1.30
N LEU A 118 18.69 -11.25 -2.18
CA LEU A 118 18.24 -10.94 -3.52
C LEU A 118 19.39 -11.09 -4.51
N GLU A 119 19.12 -11.74 -5.64
CA GLU A 119 19.97 -11.72 -6.82
C GLU A 119 19.20 -11.13 -8.01
N LEU A 120 19.87 -10.33 -8.81
CA LEU A 120 19.28 -9.69 -9.99
C LEU A 120 20.22 -9.83 -11.18
N PRO A 121 19.70 -10.03 -12.40
CA PRO A 121 20.51 -9.90 -13.60
C PRO A 121 20.85 -8.42 -13.86
N PRO A 122 21.96 -8.15 -14.58
CA PRO A 122 22.44 -6.78 -14.80
C PRO A 122 21.52 -5.92 -15.69
N ASP A 123 20.60 -6.55 -16.44
CA ASP A 123 19.72 -5.93 -17.44
C ASP A 123 18.25 -5.86 -17.00
N ARG A 124 17.97 -5.93 -15.69
CA ARG A 124 16.63 -5.77 -15.10
C ARG A 124 16.59 -4.66 -14.07
N LEU A 125 15.39 -4.16 -13.81
CA LEU A 125 15.16 -3.07 -12.87
C LEU A 125 15.55 -3.46 -11.45
N CYS A 126 16.52 -2.75 -10.87
CA CYS A 126 16.83 -2.86 -9.45
C CYS A 126 15.80 -2.05 -8.64
N PRO A 127 15.01 -2.68 -7.77
CA PRO A 127 13.91 -2.01 -7.09
C PRO A 127 14.41 -1.11 -5.95
N PRO A 128 14.04 0.19 -5.92
CA PRO A 128 14.33 1.04 -4.78
C PRO A 128 13.48 0.63 -3.56
N VAL A 129 14.06 -0.17 -2.65
CA VAL A 129 13.36 -0.82 -1.52
C VAL A 129 12.45 0.12 -0.73
N PRO A 130 12.87 1.34 -0.32
CA PRO A 130 12.00 2.23 0.46
C PRO A 130 10.73 2.61 -0.29
N ASN A 131 10.79 2.78 -1.61
CA ASN A 131 9.61 3.12 -2.40
C ASN A 131 8.65 1.92 -2.53
N ARG A 132 9.20 0.69 -2.68
CA ARG A 132 8.40 -0.53 -2.75
C ARG A 132 7.70 -0.83 -1.42
N HIS A 133 8.42 -0.61 -0.33
CA HIS A 133 7.91 -0.73 1.03
C HIS A 133 6.73 0.22 1.30
N LEU A 134 6.80 1.48 0.87
CA LEU A 134 5.68 2.43 1.03
C LEU A 134 4.39 1.97 0.34
N TYR A 135 4.50 1.21 -0.76
CA TYR A 135 3.33 0.63 -1.42
C TYR A 135 2.71 -0.50 -0.57
N ILE A 136 3.53 -1.38 0.01
CA ILE A 136 3.08 -2.41 0.95
C ILE A 136 2.39 -1.77 2.16
N LEU A 137 2.98 -0.73 2.76
CA LEU A 137 2.35 0.00 3.87
C LEU A 137 0.99 0.60 3.49
N TRP A 138 0.86 1.14 2.29
CA TRP A 138 -0.40 1.69 1.83
C TRP A 138 -1.46 0.61 1.58
N LEU A 139 -1.08 -0.56 1.06
CA LEU A 139 -1.97 -1.72 0.98
C LEU A 139 -2.43 -2.17 2.36
N LYS A 140 -1.55 -2.18 3.36
CA LYS A 140 -1.94 -2.44 4.77
C LYS A 140 -3.00 -1.43 5.24
N ASP A 141 -2.78 -0.14 5.01
CA ASP A 141 -3.73 0.91 5.41
C ASP A 141 -5.09 0.75 4.71
N LEU A 142 -5.11 0.40 3.41
CA LEU A 142 -6.34 0.11 2.67
C LEU A 142 -7.08 -1.12 3.23
N LEU A 143 -6.36 -2.23 3.42
CA LEU A 143 -6.93 -3.49 3.88
C LEU A 143 -7.37 -3.43 5.35
N ASP A 144 -6.60 -2.79 6.22
CA ASP A 144 -6.95 -2.68 7.64
C ASP A 144 -8.16 -1.77 7.85
N SER A 145 -8.27 -0.68 7.07
CA SER A 145 -9.38 0.25 7.17
C SER A 145 -10.67 -0.23 6.48
N THR A 146 -10.57 -1.24 5.62
CA THR A 146 -11.74 -1.86 4.95
C THR A 146 -11.93 -3.34 5.28
N GLY A 147 -11.12 -3.87 6.19
CA GLY A 147 -11.15 -5.26 6.58
C GLY A 147 -12.38 -5.61 7.41
N PRO A 148 -12.62 -6.91 7.63
CA PRO A 148 -13.52 -7.33 8.66
C PRO A 148 -13.01 -6.85 10.02
N LEU A 149 -13.94 -6.31 10.77
CA LEU A 149 -13.79 -6.07 12.18
C LEU A 149 -13.39 -7.36 12.89
N VAL A 150 -12.65 -7.26 14.00
CA VAL A 150 -12.10 -8.42 14.72
C VAL A 150 -13.11 -9.56 14.92
N GLU A 151 -14.42 -9.30 15.09
CA GLU A 151 -15.44 -10.37 15.19
C GLU A 151 -16.13 -10.82 13.88
N GLU A 152 -16.02 -10.11 12.75
CA GLU A 152 -16.38 -10.71 11.45
C GLU A 152 -15.44 -11.90 11.15
N ARG A 153 -14.26 -11.94 11.79
CA ARG A 153 -13.35 -13.10 11.81
C ARG A 153 -13.76 -14.21 12.79
N CYS A 154 -14.82 -14.01 13.59
CA CYS A 154 -15.32 -15.00 14.54
C CYS A 154 -16.57 -15.73 14.04
N LEU A 155 -17.27 -15.17 13.04
CA LEU A 155 -18.39 -15.85 12.34
C LEU A 155 -17.90 -16.67 11.14
N GLU A 156 -16.78 -16.28 10.53
CA GLU A 156 -15.97 -17.13 9.65
C GLU A 156 -14.81 -17.67 10.50
N THR A 157 -14.89 -18.93 10.94
CA THR A 157 -13.92 -19.63 11.80
C THR A 157 -12.53 -19.87 11.17
N THR A 158 -12.13 -19.07 10.19
CA THR A 158 -10.83 -19.14 9.57
C THR A 158 -10.14 -17.80 9.73
N GLU A 159 -8.93 -17.82 10.29
CA GLU A 159 -7.94 -16.76 10.05
C GLU A 159 -7.76 -16.65 8.54
N ARG A 160 -8.59 -15.82 7.90
CA ARG A 160 -8.66 -15.75 6.45
C ARG A 160 -7.31 -15.30 5.93
N GLU A 161 -6.64 -16.19 5.20
CA GLU A 161 -5.37 -15.89 4.57
C GLU A 161 -5.60 -14.81 3.50
N LEU A 162 -4.95 -13.65 3.69
CA LEU A 162 -5.03 -12.57 2.72
C LEU A 162 -4.16 -12.92 1.51
N VAL A 163 -4.76 -12.88 0.32
CA VAL A 163 -4.07 -13.19 -0.94
C VAL A 163 -3.97 -11.95 -1.81
N GLY A 164 -2.74 -11.54 -2.12
CA GLY A 164 -2.45 -10.48 -3.09
C GLY A 164 -2.12 -11.04 -4.48
N MET A 165 -2.35 -10.25 -5.52
CA MET A 165 -1.87 -10.52 -6.86
C MET A 165 -0.89 -9.44 -7.32
N ASP A 166 0.35 -9.81 -7.60
CA ASP A 166 1.38 -8.94 -8.16
C ASP A 166 1.46 -9.14 -9.69
N ILE A 167 1.18 -8.07 -10.44
CA ILE A 167 1.13 -8.09 -11.90
C ILE A 167 2.45 -7.52 -12.44
N GLY A 168 3.27 -8.40 -13.01
CA GLY A 168 4.63 -8.08 -13.45
C GLY A 168 5.59 -7.98 -12.27
N THR A 169 5.85 -9.12 -11.60
CA THR A 169 6.65 -9.16 -10.38
C THR A 169 8.14 -8.83 -10.59
N GLY A 170 8.60 -8.95 -11.83
CA GLY A 170 9.98 -8.73 -12.25
C GLY A 170 10.94 -9.76 -11.67
N ALA A 171 12.21 -9.69 -12.09
CA ALA A 171 13.27 -10.58 -11.60
C ALA A 171 13.40 -10.58 -10.06
N SER A 172 13.05 -9.46 -9.43
CA SER A 172 13.21 -9.28 -7.99
C SER A 172 12.18 -10.00 -7.13
N ALA A 173 10.95 -10.23 -7.62
CA ALA A 173 9.80 -10.59 -6.80
C ALA A 173 9.62 -9.70 -5.54
N ILE A 174 10.03 -8.43 -5.61
CA ILE A 174 10.21 -7.58 -4.43
C ILE A 174 8.92 -7.38 -3.63
N TYR A 175 7.77 -7.25 -4.29
CA TYR A 175 6.51 -7.03 -3.58
C TYR A 175 6.03 -8.28 -2.84
N PRO A 176 5.98 -9.49 -3.45
CA PRO A 176 5.74 -10.73 -2.73
C PRO A 176 6.69 -10.92 -1.55
N ILE A 177 7.99 -10.67 -1.74
CA ILE A 177 9.01 -10.83 -0.70
C ILE A 177 8.76 -9.89 0.48
N LEU A 178 8.57 -8.59 0.22
CA LEU A 178 8.31 -7.61 1.27
C LEU A 178 6.96 -7.88 1.95
N GLY A 179 5.90 -8.10 1.19
CA GLY A 179 4.56 -8.37 1.71
C GLY A 179 4.51 -9.60 2.61
N CYS A 180 5.16 -10.71 2.20
CA CYS A 180 5.21 -11.93 3.00
C CYS A 180 6.08 -11.81 4.26
N THR A 181 7.13 -11.00 4.21
CA THR A 181 7.99 -10.71 5.36
C THR A 181 7.25 -9.85 6.38
N GLU A 182 6.54 -8.85 5.90
CA GLU A 182 5.87 -7.87 6.74
C GLU A 182 4.59 -8.41 7.39
N ARG A 183 3.85 -9.28 6.70
CA ARG A 183 2.55 -9.85 7.14
C ARG A 183 2.37 -11.29 6.67
N PRO A 184 1.47 -12.08 7.28
CA PRO A 184 1.13 -13.44 6.85
C PRO A 184 0.29 -13.49 5.55
N TRP A 185 0.66 -12.69 4.54
CA TRP A 185 0.03 -12.68 3.22
C TRP A 185 0.50 -13.83 2.33
N LYS A 186 -0.36 -14.26 1.42
CA LYS A 186 0.04 -15.08 0.27
C LYS A 186 0.01 -14.22 -0.98
N PHE A 187 0.78 -14.60 -1.99
CA PHE A 187 0.80 -13.91 -3.27
C PHE A 187 0.58 -14.86 -4.43
N ILE A 188 -0.09 -14.35 -5.44
CA ILE A 188 0.01 -14.85 -6.82
C ILE A 188 0.84 -13.82 -7.56
N ALA A 189 2.01 -14.21 -8.07
CA ALA A 189 2.92 -13.32 -8.76
C ALA A 189 2.98 -13.70 -10.24
N THR A 190 2.67 -12.79 -11.14
CA THR A 190 2.68 -13.05 -12.58
C THR A 190 3.90 -12.41 -13.24
N GLU A 191 4.49 -13.10 -14.22
CA GLU A 191 5.64 -12.60 -14.98
C GLU A 191 5.60 -13.10 -16.43
N LEU A 192 5.92 -12.21 -17.37
CA LEU A 192 5.94 -12.47 -18.81
C LEU A 192 7.32 -12.87 -19.31
N ASP A 193 8.36 -12.26 -18.75
CA ASP A 193 9.73 -12.49 -19.18
C ASP A 193 10.30 -13.75 -18.52
N GLU A 194 10.83 -14.67 -19.33
CA GLU A 194 11.36 -15.94 -18.86
C GLU A 194 12.54 -15.77 -17.90
N SER A 195 13.45 -14.84 -18.22
CA SER A 195 14.60 -14.57 -17.35
C SER A 195 14.13 -13.99 -16.02
N SER A 196 13.24 -12.99 -16.05
CA SER A 196 12.64 -12.43 -14.83
C SER A 196 11.89 -13.49 -14.02
N PHE A 197 11.16 -14.40 -14.66
CA PHE A 197 10.46 -15.49 -13.98
C PHE A 197 11.44 -16.42 -13.25
N ASN A 198 12.53 -16.83 -13.89
CA ASN A 198 13.51 -17.72 -13.30
C ASN A 198 14.20 -17.06 -12.09
N TYR A 199 14.64 -15.80 -12.23
CA TYR A 199 15.22 -15.04 -11.12
C TYR A 199 14.22 -14.83 -9.97
N ALA A 200 12.95 -14.53 -10.28
CA ALA A 200 11.90 -14.41 -9.27
C ALA A 200 11.73 -15.72 -8.50
N GLN A 201 11.71 -16.86 -9.20
CA GLN A 201 11.61 -18.18 -8.58
C GLN A 201 12.78 -18.46 -7.64
N GLU A 202 14.01 -18.21 -8.08
CA GLU A 202 15.21 -18.38 -7.25
C GLU A 202 15.21 -17.44 -6.03
N ASN A 203 14.81 -16.19 -6.22
CA ASN A 203 14.70 -15.21 -5.13
C ASN A 203 13.65 -15.63 -4.10
N LEU A 204 12.50 -16.15 -4.54
CA LEU A 204 11.49 -16.71 -3.63
C LEU A 204 12.00 -17.93 -2.88
N ALA A 205 12.72 -18.84 -3.57
CA ALA A 205 13.33 -20.02 -2.98
C ALA A 205 14.36 -19.67 -1.90
N ARG A 206 15.26 -18.73 -2.20
CA ARG A 206 16.32 -18.27 -1.29
C ARG A 206 15.79 -17.67 0.01
N ASN A 207 14.57 -17.13 -0.02
CA ASN A 207 13.90 -16.55 1.15
C ASN A 207 12.85 -17.48 1.78
N ASN A 208 12.76 -18.75 1.35
CA ASN A 208 11.77 -19.73 1.85
C ASN A 208 10.31 -19.27 1.67
N LEU A 209 9.99 -18.64 0.52
CA LEU A 209 8.67 -18.07 0.25
C LEU A 209 7.86 -18.84 -0.82
N LEU A 210 8.38 -19.93 -1.36
CA LEU A 210 7.68 -20.72 -2.38
C LEU A 210 6.32 -21.25 -1.90
N ASP A 211 6.18 -21.60 -0.61
CA ASP A 211 4.92 -22.07 -0.04
C ASP A 211 3.86 -20.97 0.10
N ARG A 212 4.28 -19.70 0.01
CA ARG A 212 3.41 -18.53 0.18
C ARG A 212 3.20 -17.75 -1.11
N VAL A 213 3.98 -18.03 -2.14
CA VAL A 213 3.94 -17.31 -3.41
C VAL A 213 3.76 -18.27 -4.57
N ARG A 214 2.57 -18.26 -5.19
CA ARG A 214 2.31 -18.94 -6.46
C ARG A 214 2.85 -18.07 -7.60
N LEU A 215 4.05 -18.38 -8.08
CA LEU A 215 4.63 -17.73 -9.25
C LEU A 215 4.06 -18.33 -10.54
N VAL A 216 3.57 -17.47 -11.43
CA VAL A 216 2.86 -17.84 -12.66
C VAL A 216 3.53 -17.18 -13.86
N ARG A 217 4.07 -18.01 -14.76
CA ARG A 217 4.58 -17.53 -16.04
C ARG A 217 3.41 -17.26 -16.97
N ARG A 218 3.41 -16.11 -17.63
CA ARG A 218 2.41 -15.68 -18.60
C ARG A 218 3.00 -15.82 -20.01
N PRO A 219 2.30 -16.45 -20.97
CA PRO A 219 2.84 -16.67 -22.31
C PRO A 219 2.96 -15.38 -23.12
N LYS A 220 3.95 -15.31 -24.02
CA LYS A 220 4.00 -14.31 -25.09
C LYS A 220 3.26 -14.85 -26.34
N PRO A 221 2.61 -13.98 -27.12
CA PRO A 221 2.47 -12.54 -26.92
C PRO A 221 1.30 -12.19 -25.98
N TYR A 222 1.56 -11.35 -24.97
CA TYR A 222 0.50 -10.62 -24.25
C TYR A 222 -0.05 -9.44 -25.08
N HIS A 223 0.34 -9.36 -26.36
CA HIS A 223 -0.01 -8.32 -27.32
C HIS A 223 -1.16 -8.72 -28.25
N GLU A 224 -1.78 -9.88 -28.04
CA GLU A 224 -3.15 -10.06 -28.54
C GLU A 224 -4.07 -9.34 -27.56
N ASP A 225 -4.96 -8.47 -28.06
CA ASP A 225 -5.87 -7.58 -27.31
C ASP A 225 -6.84 -8.32 -26.34
N SER A 226 -6.61 -9.61 -26.05
CA SER A 226 -7.49 -10.50 -25.29
C SER A 226 -6.89 -11.10 -24.00
N ALA A 227 -5.57 -11.01 -23.77
CA ALA A 227 -4.96 -11.63 -22.59
C ALA A 227 -5.21 -10.80 -21.31
N PRO A 228 -5.89 -11.34 -20.28
CA PRO A 228 -6.28 -10.57 -19.10
C PRO A 228 -5.09 -10.33 -18.16
N LEU A 229 -4.79 -9.07 -17.82
CA LEU A 229 -3.78 -8.70 -16.81
C LEU A 229 -4.10 -9.24 -15.41
N VAL A 230 -5.38 -9.45 -15.11
CA VAL A 230 -5.89 -10.02 -13.85
C VAL A 230 -6.56 -11.38 -14.14
N PRO A 231 -5.76 -12.46 -14.35
CA PRO A 231 -6.24 -13.73 -14.90
C PRO A 231 -6.89 -14.66 -13.84
N LEU A 232 -7.82 -14.16 -13.02
CA LEU A 232 -8.43 -14.96 -11.94
C LEU A 232 -9.13 -16.23 -12.46
N ASP A 233 -9.84 -16.14 -13.59
CA ASP A 233 -10.54 -17.27 -14.20
C ASP A 233 -9.56 -18.35 -14.69
N GLU A 234 -8.53 -17.94 -15.42
CA GLU A 234 -7.51 -18.86 -15.95
C GLU A 234 -6.73 -19.57 -14.83
N LEU A 235 -6.54 -18.89 -13.69
CA LEU A 235 -5.82 -19.44 -12.56
C LEU A 235 -6.71 -20.24 -11.60
N SER A 236 -8.01 -20.33 -11.88
CA SER A 236 -9.02 -20.95 -11.01
C SER A 236 -8.99 -20.34 -9.60
N VAL A 237 -8.93 -19.01 -9.52
CA VAL A 237 -8.91 -18.24 -8.28
C VAL A 237 -10.22 -17.48 -8.16
N ASP A 238 -11.00 -17.79 -7.12
CA ASP A 238 -12.31 -17.17 -6.93
C ASP A 238 -12.19 -15.68 -6.58
N ARG A 239 -11.30 -15.36 -5.63
CA ARG A 239 -11.13 -14.02 -5.10
C ARG A 239 -9.71 -13.77 -4.58
N VAL A 240 -9.26 -12.53 -4.71
CA VAL A 240 -8.06 -12.00 -4.04
C VAL A 240 -8.40 -10.71 -3.28
N ASP A 241 -7.59 -10.36 -2.29
CA ASP A 241 -7.79 -9.16 -1.46
C ASP A 241 -7.24 -7.91 -2.12
N PHE A 242 -6.21 -8.04 -2.96
CA PHE A 242 -5.74 -6.91 -3.75
C PHE A 242 -5.03 -7.35 -5.01
N THR A 243 -5.05 -6.48 -6.01
CA THR A 243 -4.01 -6.47 -7.06
C THR A 243 -3.05 -5.33 -6.80
N MET A 244 -1.80 -5.52 -7.20
CA MET A 244 -0.79 -4.48 -7.22
C MET A 244 0.06 -4.60 -8.48
N THR A 245 0.56 -3.46 -8.94
CA THR A 245 1.46 -3.43 -10.09
C THR A 245 2.30 -2.15 -10.07
N ASN A 246 3.52 -2.26 -10.60
CA ASN A 246 4.33 -1.12 -11.01
C ASN A 246 4.46 -1.18 -12.53
N PRO A 247 3.53 -0.55 -13.27
CA PRO A 247 3.39 -0.74 -14.70
C PRO A 247 4.59 -0.17 -15.47
N PRO A 248 4.85 -0.64 -16.70
CA PRO A 248 5.83 -0.03 -17.58
C PRO A 248 5.49 1.45 -17.82
N PHE A 249 6.49 2.33 -17.70
CA PHE A 249 6.25 3.79 -17.58
C PHE A 249 6.06 4.53 -18.91
N TYR A 250 6.68 4.03 -19.98
CA TYR A 250 6.87 4.77 -21.22
C TYR A 250 6.04 4.19 -22.36
N GLU A 251 5.59 5.08 -23.25
CA GLU A 251 4.85 4.67 -24.45
C GLU A 251 5.79 4.08 -25.52
N SER A 252 7.02 4.58 -25.56
CA SER A 252 8.04 4.19 -26.53
C SER A 252 9.43 4.55 -26.01
N GLN A 253 10.46 4.04 -26.68
CA GLN A 253 11.84 4.46 -26.42
C GLN A 253 12.05 5.96 -26.68
N VAL A 254 11.31 6.54 -27.65
CA VAL A 254 11.36 7.98 -27.93
C VAL A 254 10.76 8.79 -26.77
N ASP A 255 9.62 8.37 -26.21
CA ASP A 255 9.02 8.99 -25.03
C ASP A 255 9.97 8.90 -23.81
N MET A 256 10.63 7.76 -23.63
CA MET A 256 11.65 7.59 -22.60
C MET A 256 12.74 8.65 -22.71
N LEU A 257 13.40 8.76 -23.87
CA LEU A 257 14.49 9.70 -24.09
C LEU A 257 14.06 11.16 -23.91
N LYS A 258 12.87 11.54 -24.41
CA LYS A 258 12.30 12.88 -24.21
C LYS A 258 12.13 13.22 -22.73
N ARG A 259 11.52 12.31 -21.95
CA ARG A 259 11.32 12.52 -20.50
C ARG A 259 12.62 12.55 -19.71
N TYR A 260 13.70 11.94 -20.22
CA TYR A 260 15.04 12.10 -19.62
C TYR A 260 15.63 13.48 -19.96
N ALA A 261 15.49 13.94 -21.21
CA ALA A 261 15.99 15.24 -21.64
C ALA A 261 15.30 16.43 -20.94
N ASP A 262 13.99 16.30 -20.64
CA ASP A 262 13.20 17.38 -20.00
C ASP A 262 13.51 17.55 -18.51
N LYS A 263 14.28 16.65 -17.88
CA LYS A 263 14.64 16.74 -16.46
C LYS A 263 15.78 17.73 -16.26
N LYS A 264 15.45 18.87 -15.62
CA LYS A 264 16.44 19.89 -15.21
C LYS A 264 17.50 19.39 -14.22
N ILE A 265 17.20 18.33 -13.46
CA ILE A 265 18.13 17.70 -12.51
C ILE A 265 18.12 16.20 -12.80
N PRO A 266 19.29 15.57 -13.03
CA PRO A 266 19.35 14.13 -13.27
C PRO A 266 18.87 13.34 -12.03
N PRO A 267 18.26 12.16 -12.22
CA PRO A 267 17.84 11.33 -11.11
C PRO A 267 19.05 10.89 -10.29
N ILE A 268 18.88 10.73 -8.97
CA ILE A 268 19.96 10.31 -8.05
C ILE A 268 20.44 8.88 -8.35
N SER A 269 19.57 8.02 -8.89
CA SER A 269 19.89 6.65 -9.28
C SER A 269 19.67 6.41 -10.77
N VAL A 270 20.45 5.47 -11.31
CA VAL A 270 20.31 4.95 -12.67
C VAL A 270 19.05 4.07 -12.79
N ASN A 271 18.42 4.09 -13.97
CA ASN A 271 17.34 3.17 -14.31
C ASN A 271 17.94 1.97 -15.06
N THR A 272 17.86 0.78 -14.46
CA THR A 272 18.43 -0.46 -15.02
C THR A 272 17.40 -1.33 -15.74
N GLY A 273 16.14 -0.89 -15.84
CA GLY A 273 15.06 -1.66 -16.44
C GLY A 273 15.25 -1.89 -17.95
N GLY A 274 14.93 -3.10 -18.41
CA GLY A 274 14.88 -3.44 -19.83
C GLY A 274 13.69 -2.79 -20.55
N SER A 275 13.71 -2.77 -21.88
CA SER A 275 12.60 -2.21 -22.69
C SER A 275 11.27 -2.91 -22.42
N ASN A 276 11.28 -4.21 -22.14
CA ASN A 276 10.13 -5.02 -21.74
C ASN A 276 9.55 -4.67 -20.37
N GLU A 277 10.32 -4.07 -19.46
CA GLU A 277 9.85 -3.61 -18.14
C GLU A 277 9.45 -2.13 -18.14
N LEU A 278 9.93 -1.37 -19.12
CA LEU A 278 9.81 0.08 -19.16
C LEU A 278 8.81 0.59 -20.19
N ILE A 279 8.53 -0.14 -21.26
CA ILE A 279 7.70 0.33 -22.38
C ILE A 279 6.43 -0.52 -22.52
N CYS A 280 5.28 0.14 -22.66
CA CYS A 280 4.03 -0.50 -23.08
C CYS A 280 3.20 0.44 -23.95
N LYS A 281 2.28 -0.12 -24.75
CA LYS A 281 1.35 0.66 -25.58
C LYS A 281 0.52 1.58 -24.69
N ASP A 282 0.42 2.86 -25.07
CA ASP A 282 -0.26 3.92 -24.31
C ASP A 282 0.30 4.16 -22.89
N GLY A 283 1.50 3.63 -22.61
CA GLY A 283 2.25 3.84 -21.37
C GLY A 283 1.50 3.37 -20.12
N GLU A 284 1.89 3.89 -18.96
CA GLU A 284 1.30 3.49 -17.68
C GLU A 284 -0.23 3.74 -17.62
N VAL A 285 -0.74 4.73 -18.36
CA VAL A 285 -2.18 5.04 -18.38
C VAL A 285 -2.95 3.97 -19.17
N GLY A 286 -2.43 3.53 -20.32
CA GLY A 286 -3.02 2.44 -21.09
C GLY A 286 -3.04 1.13 -20.32
N PHE A 287 -1.92 0.78 -19.69
CA PHE A 287 -1.81 -0.43 -18.88
C PHE A 287 -2.84 -0.45 -17.74
N VAL A 288 -2.95 0.65 -16.98
CA VAL A 288 -3.93 0.72 -15.88
C VAL A 288 -5.37 0.81 -16.39
N ARG A 289 -5.62 1.43 -17.56
CA ARG A 289 -6.94 1.41 -18.19
C ARG A 289 -7.42 -0.01 -18.46
N GLN A 290 -6.56 -0.88 -18.97
CA GLN A 290 -6.91 -2.28 -19.17
C GLN A 290 -7.31 -2.96 -17.84
N ILE A 291 -6.58 -2.72 -16.76
CA ILE A 291 -6.96 -3.23 -15.42
C ILE A 291 -8.31 -2.65 -14.98
N ILE A 292 -8.58 -1.36 -15.24
CA ILE A 292 -9.88 -0.74 -14.96
C ILE A 292 -10.99 -1.46 -15.75
N GLU A 293 -10.79 -1.74 -17.02
CA GLU A 293 -11.76 -2.45 -17.87
C GLU A 293 -12.02 -3.87 -17.36
N GLU A 294 -10.98 -4.65 -17.08
CA GLU A 294 -11.09 -5.98 -16.50
C GLU A 294 -11.78 -5.94 -15.13
N SER A 295 -11.50 -4.91 -14.32
CA SER A 295 -12.12 -4.74 -13.01
C SER A 295 -13.64 -4.54 -13.08
N THR A 296 -14.18 -3.99 -14.18
CA THR A 296 -15.64 -3.86 -14.34
C THR A 296 -16.35 -5.20 -14.49
N ARG A 297 -15.64 -6.22 -14.98
CA ARG A 297 -16.10 -7.61 -15.08
C ARG A 297 -15.86 -8.38 -13.79
N LEU A 298 -14.67 -8.25 -13.21
CA LEU A 298 -14.25 -8.99 -12.01
C LEU A 298 -14.88 -8.44 -10.71
N ARG A 299 -15.14 -7.13 -10.64
CA ARG A 299 -15.76 -6.43 -9.51
C ARG A 299 -15.20 -6.86 -8.15
N ASN A 300 -16.06 -7.37 -7.26
CA ASN A 300 -15.76 -7.71 -5.88
C ASN A 300 -14.89 -8.98 -5.71
N ARG A 301 -14.53 -9.66 -6.81
CA ARG A 301 -13.51 -10.72 -6.81
C ARG A 301 -12.10 -10.19 -6.52
N VAL A 302 -11.91 -8.88 -6.57
CA VAL A 302 -10.75 -8.20 -5.97
C VAL A 302 -11.29 -7.14 -5.02
N GLN A 303 -10.88 -7.15 -3.76
CA GLN A 303 -11.31 -6.11 -2.83
C GLN A 303 -10.71 -4.75 -3.20
N TRP A 304 -9.39 -4.70 -3.49
CA TRP A 304 -8.71 -3.50 -3.94
C TRP A 304 -7.91 -3.72 -5.20
N TYR A 305 -8.29 -3.05 -6.29
CA TYR A 305 -7.42 -2.91 -7.45
C TYR A 305 -6.47 -1.76 -7.20
N THR A 306 -5.16 -1.94 -7.37
CA THR A 306 -4.18 -0.88 -7.12
C THR A 306 -3.08 -0.84 -8.18
N SER A 307 -2.55 0.36 -8.42
CA SER A 307 -1.36 0.58 -9.27
C SER A 307 -0.47 1.67 -8.68
N MET A 308 0.85 1.47 -8.77
CA MET A 308 1.82 2.54 -8.63
C MET A 308 1.92 3.32 -9.95
N LEU A 309 2.09 4.63 -9.89
CA LEU A 309 2.17 5.52 -11.04
C LEU A 309 3.36 6.47 -10.90
N SER A 310 3.91 6.87 -12.03
CA SER A 310 5.10 7.71 -12.15
C SER A 310 4.79 9.21 -12.02
N SER A 311 3.57 9.62 -12.39
CA SER A 311 3.16 11.03 -12.43
C SER A 311 1.79 11.28 -11.78
N PRO A 312 1.56 12.48 -11.20
CA PRO A 312 0.24 12.83 -10.69
C PRO A 312 -0.77 13.06 -11.81
N GLN A 313 -0.34 13.43 -13.03
CA GLN A 313 -1.23 13.59 -14.19
C GLN A 313 -1.84 12.25 -14.62
N SER A 314 -1.07 11.16 -14.54
CA SER A 314 -1.57 9.80 -14.79
C SER A 314 -2.69 9.46 -13.80
N VAL A 315 -2.49 9.77 -12.51
CA VAL A 315 -3.51 9.56 -11.46
C VAL A 315 -4.78 10.36 -11.75
N GLU A 316 -4.67 11.63 -12.12
CA GLU A 316 -5.82 12.49 -12.43
C GLU A 316 -6.64 11.96 -13.61
N LYS A 317 -5.99 11.58 -14.71
CA LYS A 317 -6.64 11.00 -15.89
C LYS A 317 -7.41 9.72 -15.53
N LEU A 318 -6.77 8.82 -14.78
CA LEU A 318 -7.37 7.54 -14.40
C LEU A 318 -8.51 7.71 -13.38
N LEU A 319 -8.41 8.67 -12.45
CA LEU A 319 -9.53 9.02 -11.56
C LEU A 319 -10.72 9.60 -12.32
N ALA A 320 -10.48 10.43 -13.33
CA ALA A 320 -11.54 10.94 -14.20
C ALA A 320 -12.24 9.80 -14.95
N GLU A 321 -11.47 8.80 -15.43
CA GLU A 321 -12.01 7.62 -16.08
C GLU A 321 -12.84 6.75 -15.13
N LEU A 322 -12.32 6.45 -13.93
CA LEU A 322 -13.05 5.72 -12.88
C LEU A 322 -14.38 6.41 -12.55
N LYS A 323 -14.35 7.74 -12.41
CA LYS A 323 -15.56 8.54 -12.18
C LYS A 323 -16.55 8.47 -13.34
N GLY A 324 -16.07 8.54 -14.58
CA GLY A 324 -16.90 8.38 -15.78
C GLY A 324 -17.61 7.02 -15.85
N ARG A 325 -17.00 5.98 -15.26
CA ARG A 325 -17.55 4.63 -15.11
C ARG A 325 -18.36 4.43 -13.82
N CYS A 326 -18.66 5.50 -13.08
CA CYS A 326 -19.36 5.49 -11.79
C CYS A 326 -18.66 4.68 -10.67
N ILE A 327 -17.35 4.47 -10.76
CA ILE A 327 -16.55 3.83 -9.70
C ILE A 327 -16.14 4.92 -8.71
N THR A 328 -16.82 4.96 -7.57
CA THR A 328 -16.67 6.05 -6.59
C THR A 328 -15.84 5.68 -5.36
N ASN A 329 -15.52 4.41 -5.14
CA ASN A 329 -14.65 3.96 -4.06
C ASN A 329 -13.21 3.97 -4.54
N THR A 330 -12.60 5.15 -4.48
CA THR A 330 -11.25 5.42 -4.95
C THR A 330 -10.36 5.94 -3.82
N ALA A 331 -9.07 5.64 -3.94
CA ALA A 331 -8.03 6.12 -3.05
C ALA A 331 -6.80 6.52 -3.86
N ALA A 332 -6.11 7.57 -3.43
CA ALA A 332 -4.87 7.99 -4.04
C ALA A 332 -3.88 8.51 -2.99
N THR A 333 -2.59 8.22 -3.19
CA THR A 333 -1.53 8.61 -2.25
C THR A 333 -0.24 9.01 -2.97
N THR A 334 0.67 9.67 -2.26
CA THR A 334 2.05 9.91 -2.72
C THR A 334 3.02 9.08 -1.90
N PHE A 335 3.86 8.31 -2.59
CA PHE A 335 5.02 7.65 -1.99
C PHE A 335 6.20 8.60 -2.06
N ASN A 336 6.60 9.12 -0.90
CA ASN A 336 7.72 10.04 -0.75
C ASN A 336 8.76 9.43 0.18
N THR A 337 9.95 9.15 -0.34
CA THR A 337 11.08 8.61 0.42
C THR A 337 12.07 9.71 0.86
N GLY A 338 11.67 10.98 0.81
CA GLY A 338 12.50 12.14 1.13
C GLY A 338 13.45 12.58 0.00
N GLY A 339 13.51 11.85 -1.11
CA GLY A 339 14.31 12.18 -2.29
C GLY A 339 13.56 12.94 -3.39
N ALA A 340 14.26 13.20 -4.50
CA ALA A 340 13.68 13.88 -5.66
C ALA A 340 12.61 13.05 -6.39
N THR A 341 12.75 11.72 -6.37
CA THR A 341 11.83 10.81 -7.05
C THR A 341 10.56 10.61 -6.23
N ARG A 342 9.42 11.03 -6.78
CA ARG A 342 8.09 10.75 -6.22
C ARG A 342 7.41 9.67 -7.04
N ARG A 343 6.59 8.86 -6.39
CA ARG A 343 5.64 7.94 -7.01
C ARG A 343 4.27 8.15 -6.39
N TYR A 344 3.26 7.67 -7.08
CA TYR A 344 1.87 7.86 -6.69
C TYR A 344 1.19 6.50 -6.63
N GLY A 345 0.25 6.33 -5.72
CA GLY A 345 -0.63 5.17 -5.66
C GLY A 345 -2.02 5.55 -6.15
N LEU A 346 -2.64 4.70 -6.95
CA LEU A 346 -4.06 4.75 -7.30
C LEU A 346 -4.70 3.42 -6.89
N ALA A 347 -5.87 3.48 -6.27
CA ALA A 347 -6.63 2.32 -5.88
C ALA A 347 -8.12 2.54 -6.08
N TRP A 348 -8.83 1.48 -6.42
CA TRP A 348 -10.29 1.49 -6.52
C TRP A 348 -10.89 0.15 -6.09
N SER A 349 -12.15 0.21 -5.68
CA SER A 349 -12.91 -0.94 -5.20
C SER A 349 -14.36 -0.89 -5.68
N PHE A 350 -14.98 -2.06 -5.79
CA PHE A 350 -16.42 -2.22 -5.99
C PHE A 350 -17.14 -2.59 -4.67
N ASP A 351 -16.41 -2.66 -3.56
CA ASP A 351 -16.96 -2.90 -2.23
C ASP A 351 -17.57 -1.62 -1.64
N ASN A 352 -18.52 -1.82 -0.73
CA ASN A 352 -19.23 -0.77 -0.01
C ASN A 352 -18.40 -0.21 1.15
N LYS A 353 -17.44 -0.99 1.68
CA LYS A 353 -16.52 -0.52 2.73
C LYS A 353 -15.55 0.52 2.15
N ARG A 354 -15.55 1.71 2.74
CA ARG A 354 -14.68 2.82 2.32
C ARG A 354 -13.43 2.88 3.20
N PRO A 355 -12.24 3.16 2.62
CA PRO A 355 -11.02 3.25 3.39
C PRO A 355 -11.02 4.47 4.32
N SER A 356 -10.13 4.45 5.30
CA SER A 356 -9.87 5.59 6.19
C SER A 356 -9.44 6.82 5.39
N ARG A 357 -9.58 8.03 5.96
CA ARG A 357 -9.16 9.26 5.28
C ARG A 357 -7.67 9.22 4.94
N GLY A 358 -6.86 8.72 5.86
CA GLY A 358 -5.41 8.57 5.69
C GLY A 358 -5.05 7.63 4.53
N ALA A 359 -5.75 6.50 4.41
CA ALA A 359 -5.55 5.57 3.29
C ALA A 359 -6.08 6.13 1.96
N ALA A 360 -7.22 6.84 2.00
CA ALA A 360 -7.88 7.37 0.80
C ALA A 360 -7.15 8.56 0.15
N ARG A 361 -6.47 9.40 0.95
CA ARG A 361 -5.91 10.70 0.50
C ARG A 361 -4.43 10.90 0.85
N GLY A 362 -3.83 9.97 1.60
CA GLY A 362 -2.51 10.10 2.19
C GLY A 362 -2.51 10.98 3.45
N LYS A 363 -1.61 10.68 4.40
CA LYS A 363 -1.56 11.35 5.72
C LYS A 363 -1.32 12.87 5.67
N ASN A 364 -0.71 13.38 4.59
CA ASN A 364 -0.35 14.80 4.44
C ASN A 364 -1.09 15.52 3.30
N ASP A 365 -2.13 14.90 2.72
CA ASP A 365 -2.99 15.45 1.66
C ASP A 365 -2.23 16.01 0.42
N ALA A 366 -0.95 15.70 0.24
CA ALA A 366 -0.12 16.33 -0.79
C ALA A 366 -0.59 16.02 -2.22
N ILE A 367 -1.13 14.81 -2.44
CA ILE A 367 -1.79 14.46 -3.69
C ILE A 367 -3.21 15.01 -3.75
N ALA A 368 -3.94 15.01 -2.63
CA ALA A 368 -5.29 15.54 -2.54
C ALA A 368 -5.36 17.06 -2.82
N LYS A 369 -4.25 17.79 -2.61
CA LYS A 369 -4.10 19.19 -3.02
C LYS A 369 -3.91 19.36 -4.53
N LYS A 370 -3.37 18.35 -5.22
CA LYS A 370 -3.09 18.39 -6.66
C LYS A 370 -4.23 17.82 -7.51
N ILE A 371 -5.00 16.89 -6.94
CA ILE A 371 -6.14 16.26 -7.62
C ILE A 371 -7.40 17.10 -7.33
N PRO A 372 -8.22 17.40 -8.36
CA PRO A 372 -9.51 18.05 -8.16
C PRO A 372 -10.36 17.30 -7.12
N ARG A 373 -10.88 18.02 -6.11
CA ARG A 373 -11.62 17.39 -4.98
C ARG A 373 -12.79 16.52 -5.43
N GLY A 374 -13.40 16.83 -6.57
CA GLY A 374 -14.52 16.07 -7.13
C GLY A 374 -14.14 14.72 -7.77
N LEU A 375 -12.87 14.35 -7.81
CA LEU A 375 -12.38 13.07 -8.35
C LEU A 375 -12.05 12.04 -7.28
N LEU A 376 -11.79 12.46 -6.05
CA LEU A 376 -11.55 11.56 -4.92
C LEU A 376 -12.88 11.15 -4.27
N SER A 377 -12.85 10.04 -3.53
CA SER A 377 -14.00 9.59 -2.73
C SER A 377 -14.48 10.70 -1.78
N ALA A 378 -15.71 10.58 -1.26
CA ALA A 378 -16.20 11.44 -0.19
C ALA A 378 -15.35 11.26 1.09
N GLU A 379 -15.26 12.29 1.94
CA GLU A 379 -14.60 12.12 3.25
C GLU A 379 -15.43 11.15 4.10
N THR A 380 -14.79 10.14 4.66
CA THR A 380 -15.41 9.02 5.39
C THR A 380 -15.22 9.10 6.90
N GLU A 381 -14.46 10.09 7.37
CA GLU A 381 -14.17 10.31 8.79
C GLU A 381 -14.74 11.64 9.26
N VAL A 382 -15.32 11.63 10.46
CA VAL A 382 -15.81 12.82 11.14
C VAL A 382 -15.19 12.86 12.53
N LEU A 383 -14.49 13.96 12.83
CA LEU A 383 -14.00 14.23 14.17
C LEU A 383 -15.15 14.76 15.03
N LEU A 384 -15.49 14.02 16.09
CA LEU A 384 -16.50 14.43 17.06
C LEU A 384 -15.81 15.19 18.20
N PRO A 385 -16.13 16.47 18.45
CA PRO A 385 -15.58 17.21 19.59
C PRO A 385 -16.11 16.61 20.88
N LEU A 386 -15.25 15.99 21.69
CA LEU A 386 -15.68 15.21 22.86
C LEU A 386 -16.17 16.09 24.04
N GLY A 387 -15.75 17.36 24.12
CA GLY A 387 -16.14 18.24 25.24
C GLY A 387 -15.49 17.78 26.56
N SER A 388 -16.15 18.03 27.69
CA SER A 388 -15.67 17.68 29.05
C SER A 388 -15.97 16.24 29.48
N GLN A 389 -16.44 15.38 28.56
CA GLN A 389 -16.81 14.00 28.85
C GLN A 389 -15.58 13.19 29.27
N LYS A 390 -15.72 12.39 30.34
CA LYS A 390 -14.58 11.68 30.95
C LYS A 390 -14.70 10.17 30.85
N THR A 391 -15.91 9.63 30.66
CA THR A 391 -16.11 8.18 30.63
C THR A 391 -16.33 7.64 29.22
N PRO A 392 -15.85 6.43 28.91
CA PRO A 392 -16.15 5.78 27.63
C PRO A 392 -17.64 5.61 27.34
N GLU A 393 -18.48 5.48 28.37
CA GLU A 393 -19.93 5.35 28.26
C GLU A 393 -20.57 6.66 27.79
N GLU A 394 -20.13 7.80 28.34
CA GLU A 394 -20.56 9.14 27.87
C GLU A 394 -20.16 9.38 26.41
N LEU A 395 -18.99 8.88 26.01
CA LEU A 395 -18.51 8.94 24.63
C LEU A 395 -19.35 8.06 23.69
N ALA A 396 -19.66 6.84 24.11
CA ALA A 396 -20.51 5.91 23.36
C ALA A 396 -21.91 6.50 23.11
N LEU A 397 -22.56 7.03 24.15
CA LEU A 397 -23.87 7.69 24.04
C LEU A 397 -23.84 8.89 23.08
N LYS A 398 -22.76 9.65 23.08
CA LYS A 398 -22.60 10.79 22.16
C LYS A 398 -22.42 10.35 20.72
N VAL A 399 -21.64 9.29 20.48
CA VAL A 399 -21.50 8.67 19.17
C VAL A 399 -22.86 8.17 18.70
N GLU A 400 -23.57 7.42 19.53
CA GLU A 400 -24.88 6.88 19.21
C GLU A 400 -25.89 7.99 18.86
N LYS A 401 -25.95 9.07 19.66
CA LYS A 401 -26.78 10.24 19.35
C LYS A 401 -26.40 10.91 18.03
N TYR A 402 -25.11 11.01 17.73
CA TYR A 402 -24.63 11.58 16.47
C TYR A 402 -25.04 10.71 15.28
N VAL A 403 -24.89 9.40 15.41
CA VAL A 403 -25.19 8.44 14.34
C VAL A 403 -26.69 8.28 14.14
N ALA A 404 -27.50 8.28 15.21
CA ALA A 404 -28.96 8.27 15.14
C ALA A 404 -29.54 9.51 14.43
N ALA A 405 -28.79 10.62 14.38
CA ALA A 405 -29.17 11.82 13.62
C ALA A 405 -28.86 11.71 12.12
N LEU A 406 -28.16 10.65 11.68
CA LEU A 406 -27.89 10.41 10.26
C LEU A 406 -29.05 9.62 9.64
N ASN A 407 -29.32 9.88 8.35
CA ASN A 407 -30.35 9.16 7.59
C ASN A 407 -29.88 7.74 7.22
N LEU A 408 -29.85 6.84 8.21
CA LEU A 408 -29.41 5.46 8.03
C LEU A 408 -30.59 4.53 7.74
N HIS A 409 -30.37 3.55 6.87
CA HIS A 409 -31.30 2.44 6.70
C HIS A 409 -31.29 1.51 7.90
N HIS A 410 -30.11 1.31 8.47
CA HIS A 410 -29.89 0.39 9.58
C HIS A 410 -28.70 0.84 10.41
N TRP A 411 -28.78 0.62 11.73
CA TRP A 411 -27.70 0.86 12.68
C TRP A 411 -27.78 -0.16 13.82
N THR A 412 -26.63 -0.68 14.20
CA THR A 412 -26.44 -1.54 15.38
C THR A 412 -25.28 -1.03 16.19
N TRP A 413 -25.43 -1.03 17.51
CA TRP A 413 -24.37 -0.69 18.45
C TRP A 413 -24.12 -1.86 19.41
N ASP A 414 -22.86 -2.28 19.50
CA ASP A 414 -22.36 -3.24 20.48
C ASP A 414 -21.76 -2.44 21.65
N HIS A 415 -22.50 -2.37 22.76
CA HIS A 415 -22.08 -1.64 23.96
C HIS A 415 -20.85 -2.24 24.63
N ALA A 416 -20.70 -3.56 24.61
CA ALA A 416 -19.56 -4.24 25.22
C ALA A 416 -18.26 -3.89 24.48
N LYS A 417 -18.35 -3.75 23.16
CA LYS A 417 -17.21 -3.44 22.29
C LYS A 417 -17.08 -1.96 21.95
N ARG A 418 -18.02 -1.13 22.42
CA ARG A 418 -18.12 0.32 22.19
C ARG A 418 -18.00 0.67 20.72
N LYS A 419 -18.86 0.04 19.92
CA LYS A 419 -18.71 0.04 18.48
C LYS A 419 -20.04 -0.10 17.78
N GLY A 420 -20.20 0.58 16.65
CA GLY A 420 -21.40 0.44 15.84
C GLY A 420 -21.13 0.33 14.36
N SER A 421 -22.10 -0.28 13.67
CA SER A 421 -22.12 -0.46 12.24
C SER A 421 -23.50 -0.14 11.68
N GLY A 422 -23.55 0.48 10.51
CA GLY A 422 -24.80 0.79 9.84
C GLY A 422 -24.67 0.91 8.34
N PHE A 423 -25.81 0.99 7.66
CA PHE A 423 -25.94 1.11 6.21
C PHE A 423 -26.71 2.37 5.83
N THR A 424 -26.30 3.00 4.74
CA THR A 424 -26.91 4.20 4.18
C THR A 424 -26.74 4.24 2.67
N ALA A 425 -27.75 4.75 1.97
CA ALA A 425 -27.78 4.95 0.52
C ALA A 425 -26.86 6.07 0.01
N GLU A 426 -26.56 7.06 0.85
CA GLU A 426 -25.73 8.20 0.50
C GLU A 426 -24.67 8.48 1.58
N ALA A 427 -23.72 9.36 1.27
CA ALA A 427 -22.71 9.84 2.21
C ALA A 427 -23.32 10.87 3.20
N VAL A 428 -24.26 10.40 4.03
CA VAL A 428 -25.13 11.21 4.92
C VAL A 428 -24.36 12.03 5.96
N TRP A 429 -23.13 11.62 6.27
CA TRP A 429 -22.24 12.34 7.17
C TRP A 429 -21.50 13.50 6.49
N THR A 430 -21.60 13.67 5.16
CA THR A 430 -20.93 14.77 4.45
C THR A 430 -21.67 16.09 4.66
N ARG A 431 -20.94 17.22 4.57
CA ARG A 431 -21.55 18.55 4.60
C ARG A 431 -22.44 18.81 3.38
N SER A 432 -22.08 18.25 2.22
CA SER A 432 -22.86 18.39 0.99
C SER A 432 -24.23 17.72 1.10
N TYR A 433 -24.31 16.54 1.71
CA TYR A 433 -25.59 15.86 1.93
C TYR A 433 -26.49 16.66 2.87
N ARG A 434 -25.94 17.11 4.02
CA ARG A 434 -26.68 17.85 5.05
C ARG A 434 -27.15 19.26 4.63
N ARG A 435 -26.81 19.71 3.41
CA ARG A 435 -27.25 20.99 2.82
C ARG A 435 -28.32 20.82 1.74
N LYS A 436 -28.54 19.58 1.26
CA LYS A 436 -29.71 19.25 0.45
C LYS A 436 -30.93 19.28 1.36
#